data_AF-A0A9X1SF60-F1
#
_entry.id   AF-A0A9X1SF60-F1
#
_cell.length_a   1.000
_cell.length_b   1.000
_cell.length_c   1.000
_cell.angle_alpha   90.00
_cell.angle_beta   90.00
_cell.angle_gamma   90.00
#
_symmetry.space_group_name_H-M   'P 1'
#
loop_
_entity.id
_entity.type
_entity.pdbx_description
1 polymer ?
#
loop_
_entity_poly.entity_id
_entity_poly.type
_entity_poly.pdbx_seq_one_letter_code
_entity_poly.pdbx_strand_id
1 'polypeptide(L)'
;MLVLTRKSGEQILIGDDIVITVLDSRGDGVRIGIDAPRGVKIQRHEVVRAVEEANVAATAEIPDAEERIKALLSSRRPDADK
;
A
#
# COMPACT_ATOMS: atom_id res chain seq x y z
N MET A 1 -16.08 -14.30 7.53
CA MET A 1 -16.50 -13.08 6.79
C MET A 1 -17.87 -12.68 7.30
N LEU A 2 -18.01 -11.47 7.86
CA LEU A 2 -19.30 -10.90 8.27
C LEU A 2 -19.76 -9.93 7.18
N VAL A 3 -21.02 -10.04 6.75
CA VAL A 3 -21.57 -9.21 5.67
C VAL A 3 -22.64 -8.30 6.27
N LEU A 4 -22.47 -6.99 6.09
CA LEU A 4 -23.41 -5.97 6.56
C LEU A 4 -23.78 -5.06 5.40
N THR A 5 -25.06 -4.85 5.17
CA THR A 5 -25.55 -3.86 4.21
C THR A 5 -25.79 -2.55 4.94
N ARG A 6 -25.11 -1.49 4.50
CA ARG A 6 -25.24 -0.13 5.04
C ARG A 6 -25.63 0.84 3.93
N LYS A 7 -26.44 1.84 4.29
CA LYS A 7 -26.77 2.97 3.41
C LYS A 7 -25.75 4.09 3.57
N SER A 8 -25.72 5.02 2.61
CA SER A 8 -24.93 6.26 2.74
C SER A 8 -25.29 7.00 4.03
N GLY A 9 -24.28 7.39 4.80
CA GLY A 9 -24.39 8.03 6.10
C GLY A 9 -24.34 7.07 7.30
N GLU A 10 -24.48 5.75 7.09
CA GLU A 10 -24.37 4.78 8.18
C GLU A 10 -22.92 4.37 8.47
N GLN A 11 -22.68 3.94 9.70
CA GLN A 11 -21.35 3.63 10.23
C GLN A 11 -21.28 2.20 10.76
N ILE A 12 -20.07 1.63 10.75
CA ILE A 12 -19.71 0.32 11.27
C ILE A 12 -18.55 0.53 12.23
N LEU A 13 -18.72 0.12 13.49
CA LEU A 13 -17.67 0.13 14.49
C LEU A 13 -16.97 -1.24 14.51
N ILE A 14 -15.64 -1.25 14.50
CA ILE A 14 -14.80 -2.45 14.60
C ILE A 14 -13.90 -2.31 15.83
N GLY A 15 -14.05 -3.24 16.78
CA GLY A 15 -13.42 -3.12 18.09
C GLY A 15 -13.96 -1.88 18.81
N ASP A 16 -13.07 -1.09 19.39
CA ASP A 16 -13.42 0.11 20.16
C ASP A 16 -12.99 1.42 19.48
N ASP A 17 -12.06 1.35 18.52
CA ASP A 17 -11.37 2.55 17.99
C ASP A 17 -11.47 2.74 16.48
N ILE A 18 -12.02 1.78 15.72
CA ILE A 18 -12.08 1.86 14.25
C ILE A 18 -13.52 2.07 13.80
N VAL A 19 -13.77 3.20 13.14
CA VAL A 19 -15.09 3.55 12.61
C VAL A 19 -15.03 3.62 11.09
N ILE A 20 -15.82 2.79 10.43
CA ILE A 20 -16.01 2.81 8.98
C ILE A 20 -17.32 3.52 8.67
N THR A 21 -17.25 4.61 7.92
CA THR A 21 -18.42 5.38 7.49
C THR A 21 -18.64 5.20 6.00
N VAL A 22 -19.85 4.82 5.58
CA VAL A 22 -20.21 4.83 4.16
C VAL A 22 -20.61 6.26 3.80
N LEU A 23 -19.75 6.99 3.10
CA LEU A 23 -19.99 8.40 2.76
C LEU A 23 -21.01 8.52 1.63
N ASP A 24 -20.80 7.77 0.56
CA ASP A 24 -21.67 7.81 -0.63
C ASP A 24 -21.46 6.55 -1.47
N SER A 25 -22.48 6.14 -2.21
CA SER A 25 -22.42 5.05 -3.17
C SER A 25 -22.89 5.58 -4.52
N ARG A 26 -21.96 5.74 -5.48
CA ARG A 26 -22.27 6.24 -6.84
C ARG A 26 -21.75 5.28 -7.89
N GLY A 27 -22.66 4.79 -8.74
CA GLY A 27 -22.32 3.83 -9.79
C GLY A 27 -21.69 2.58 -9.18
N ASP A 28 -20.51 2.20 -9.68
CA ASP A 28 -19.72 1.05 -9.20
C ASP A 28 -18.80 1.37 -8.01
N GLY A 29 -18.71 2.65 -7.60
CA GLY A 29 -17.80 3.11 -6.56
C GLY A 29 -18.51 3.44 -5.25
N VAL A 30 -17.93 3.00 -4.13
CA VAL A 30 -18.36 3.40 -2.78
C VAL A 30 -17.27 4.25 -2.15
N ARG A 31 -17.64 5.44 -1.67
CA ARG A 31 -16.78 6.28 -0.85
C ARG A 31 -16.90 5.82 0.60
N ILE A 32 -15.77 5.40 1.15
CA ILE A 32 -15.67 4.88 2.51
C ILE A 32 -14.73 5.81 3.29
N GLY A 33 -15.21 6.37 4.39
CA GLY A 33 -14.39 7.02 5.40
C GLY A 33 -13.95 5.98 6.42
N ILE A 34 -12.68 5.99 6.80
CA ILE A 34 -12.14 5.12 7.85
C ILE A 34 -11.49 6.03 8.87
N ASP A 35 -12.03 6.06 10.08
CA ASP A 35 -11.42 6.69 11.24
C ASP A 35 -10.76 5.59 12.08
N ALA A 36 -9.48 5.77 12.39
CA ALA A 36 -8.71 4.84 13.18
C ALA A 36 -7.57 5.58 13.90
N PRO A 37 -7.11 5.08 15.05
CA PRO A 37 -6.01 5.69 15.78
C PRO A 37 -4.70 5.61 14.99
N ARG A 38 -3.76 6.54 15.26
CA ARG A 38 -2.49 6.68 14.51
C ARG A 38 -1.59 5.44 14.52
N GLY A 39 -1.82 4.48 15.41
CA GLY A 39 -1.09 3.21 15.45
C GLY A 39 -1.56 2.18 14.42
N VAL A 40 -2.76 2.38 13.85
CA VAL A 40 -3.35 1.44 12.88
C VAL A 40 -3.04 1.91 11.46
N LYS A 41 -2.32 1.08 10.70
CA LYS A 41 -2.06 1.34 9.29
C LYS A 41 -3.30 0.99 8.46
N ILE A 42 -3.80 1.97 7.71
CA ILE A 42 -4.89 1.79 6.75
C ILE A 42 -4.27 1.84 5.35
N GLN A 43 -4.40 0.75 4.59
CA GLN A 43 -3.85 0.64 3.24
C GLN A 43 -4.81 -0.10 2.32
N ARG A 44 -4.73 0.20 1.03
CA ARG A 44 -5.47 -0.51 -0.01
C ARG A 44 -4.88 -1.90 -0.19
N HIS A 45 -5.70 -2.95 -0.09
CA HIS A 45 -5.24 -4.33 -0.06
C HIS A 45 -4.43 -4.72 -1.30
N GLU A 46 -4.88 -4.31 -2.47
CA GLU A 46 -4.22 -4.57 -3.76
C GLU A 46 -2.83 -3.94 -3.85
N VAL A 47 -2.62 -2.80 -3.20
CA VAL A 47 -1.30 -2.14 -3.18
C VAL A 47 -0.35 -2.91 -2.29
N VAL A 48 -0.81 -3.33 -1.11
CA VAL A 48 -0.01 -4.16 -0.18
C VAL A 48 0.42 -5.44 -0.85
N ARG A 49 -0.53 -6.13 -1.49
CA ARG A 49 -0.27 -7.38 -2.21
C ARG A 49 0.76 -7.20 -3.32
N ALA A 50 0.65 -6.14 -4.13
CA ALA A 50 1.63 -5.87 -5.19
C ALA A 50 3.04 -5.62 -4.64
N VAL A 51 3.14 -4.91 -3.51
CA VAL A 51 4.42 -4.66 -2.83
C VAL A 51 5.00 -5.95 -2.24
N GLU A 52 4.17 -6.79 -1.63
CA GLU A 52 4.60 -8.10 -1.11
C GLU A 52 5.13 -8.99 -2.23
N GLU A 53 4.41 -9.10 -3.35
CA GLU A 53 4.86 -9.87 -4.52
C GLU A 53 6.19 -9.34 -5.08
N ALA A 54 6.36 -8.01 -5.16
CA ALA A 54 7.61 -7.39 -5.59
C ALA A 54 8.77 -7.66 -4.61
N ASN A 55 8.52 -7.62 -3.30
CA ASN A 55 9.53 -7.91 -2.29
C ASN A 55 10.00 -9.37 -2.35
N VAL A 56 9.06 -10.30 -2.56
CA VAL A 56 9.38 -11.72 -2.77
C VAL A 56 10.23 -11.89 -4.03
N ALA A 57 9.85 -11.25 -5.15
CA ALA A 57 10.62 -11.31 -6.39
C ALA A 57 12.03 -10.72 -6.23
N ALA A 58 12.19 -9.65 -5.44
CA ALA A 58 13.49 -9.04 -5.15
C ALA A 58 14.40 -9.93 -4.28
N THR A 59 13.83 -10.89 -3.55
CA THR A 59 14.60 -11.86 -2.75
C THR A 59 15.19 -12.98 -3.60
N ALA A 60 14.76 -13.13 -4.85
CA ALA A 60 15.37 -14.10 -5.76
C ALA A 60 16.86 -13.76 -5.95
N GLU A 61 17.73 -14.67 -5.55
CA GLU A 61 19.18 -14.47 -5.69
C GLU A 61 19.52 -14.34 -7.17
N ILE A 62 19.92 -13.13 -7.56
CA ILE A 62 20.55 -12.87 -8.84
C ILE A 62 22.06 -12.99 -8.59
N PRO A 63 22.76 -13.97 -9.19
CA PRO A 63 24.21 -14.07 -9.08
C PRO A 63 24.87 -12.76 -9.49
N ASP A 64 25.87 -12.34 -8.73
CA ASP A 64 26.66 -11.13 -8.96
C ASP A 64 25.84 -9.82 -8.98
N ALA A 65 24.67 -9.80 -8.33
CA ALA A 65 23.80 -8.61 -8.25
C ALA A 65 24.54 -7.40 -7.67
N GLU A 66 25.30 -7.59 -6.59
CA GLU A 66 26.06 -6.51 -5.97
C GLU A 66 27.11 -5.91 -6.90
N GLU A 67 27.85 -6.75 -7.62
CA GLU A 67 28.90 -6.29 -8.55
C GLU A 67 28.29 -5.55 -9.74
N ARG A 68 27.17 -6.04 -10.29
CA ARG A 68 26.43 -5.36 -11.35
C ARG A 68 25.88 -4.01 -10.89
N ILE A 69 25.36 -3.91 -9.67
CA ILE A 69 24.85 -2.64 -9.12
C ILE A 69 26.01 -1.65 -8.89
N LYS A 70 27.13 -2.11 -8.32
CA LYS A 70 28.34 -1.27 -8.14
C LYS A 70 28.90 -0.78 -9.49
N ALA A 71 28.90 -1.62 -10.53
CA ALA A 71 29.33 -1.24 -11.88
C ALA A 71 28.41 -0.16 -12.52
N LEU A 72 27.10 -0.27 -12.33
CA LEU A 72 26.13 0.71 -12.85
C LEU A 72 26.14 2.05 -12.10
N LEU A 73 26.39 2.04 -10.79
CA LEU A 73 26.49 3.27 -9.99
C LEU A 73 27.83 3.99 -10.20
N SER A 74 28.92 3.24 -10.37
CA SER A 74 30.27 3.82 -10.58
C SER A 74 30.46 4.42 -11.97
N SER A 75 29.78 3.89 -12.99
CA SER A 75 29.75 4.45 -14.35
C SER A 75 28.88 5.72 -14.50
N ARG A 76 28.23 6.18 -13.42
CA ARG A 76 27.32 7.34 -13.41
C ARG A 76 27.87 8.57 -12.68
N ARG A 77 29.19 8.70 -12.52
CA ARG A 77 29.83 9.98 -12.18
C ARG A 77 30.03 10.79 -13.47
N PRO A 78 29.13 11.72 -13.85
CA PRO A 78 29.49 12.74 -14.82
C PRO A 78 30.47 13.70 -14.15
N ASP A 79 31.34 14.26 -14.97
CA ASP A 79 32.34 15.26 -14.67
C ASP A 79 31.84 16.34 -13.70
N ALA A 80 32.34 16.31 -12.47
CA ALA A 80 32.38 17.46 -11.58
C ALA A 80 33.84 17.94 -11.55
N ASP A 81 34.29 18.55 -12.65
CA ASP A 81 35.33 19.58 -12.70
C ASP A 81 35.76 19.83 -14.15
N LYS A 82 35.08 20.77 -14.82
CA LYS A 82 35.76 21.80 -15.63
C LYS A 82 34.85 22.98 -15.93
#